data_AF-A0A6C0IRX6-F1
#
_entry.id   AF-A0A6C0IRX6-F1
#
_cell.length_a   1.000
_cell.length_b   1.000
_cell.length_c   1.000
_cell.angle_alpha   90.00
_cell.angle_beta   90.00
_cell.angle_gamma   90.00
#
_symmetry.space_group_name_H-M   'P 1'
#
loop_
_entity.id
_entity.type
_entity.pdbx_description
1 polymer ?
#
loop_
_entity_poly.entity_id
_entity_poly.type
_entity_poly.pdbx_seq_one_letter_code
_entity_poly.pdbx_strand_id
1 'polypeptide(L)'
;MSKYNCEHGIKKTYCKECGGGGLCEHDIPKSRCKECGGTAICEHGRSKYHCKDCGGVAYCLHNKLKQNCKECGGGSICEHDKVRTRCKECGGGSLCEHGKGKSQCKECGGSSYCEHGKRKRFCVDCGGSGLCEHGQQKCRECFKQLLCEHDKYKSSCRDCGGYQFCEHNKIKQICKECGGISICEHGKQKSRCKNCGGGSICDHGKQRTLCAECGGSQICKHNKRKTYCLECGGGARCEHGKIRGNCRDCGGSSFCQHNRYKTSCKECGGSKWCIHGKDKQYCKTCDGKYLCKNEWCETIGNTKYEGFCVACFVNNPENQDKPAMRNYKTKEKDVVDRITQTFTAFTWVADKKVQDGCSRRRPDLLLDMGSHIIIVEVDENKHTDYDCSCENKRLMELSQDLQHRPIVFIRFNPDDYTNQDGILVKSCWKLNKLGVMQITKTKQKEWEERIETLKQQIQYWIDNPTEKTIEIIELFY
;
A
#
# COMPACT_ATOMS: atom_id res chain seq x y z
N MET A 1 6.60 81.55 -29.15
CA MET A 1 6.06 80.92 -27.92
C MET A 1 4.55 80.75 -28.05
N SER A 2 4.01 79.57 -27.75
CA SER A 2 2.56 79.32 -27.75
C SER A 2 1.86 80.32 -26.81
N LYS A 3 0.72 80.91 -27.22
CA LYS A 3 -0.09 81.87 -26.41
C LYS A 3 -0.46 81.34 -25.01
N TYR A 4 -0.33 80.03 -24.77
CA TYR A 4 -0.78 79.36 -23.56
C TYR A 4 0.34 78.91 -22.60
N ASN A 5 1.61 78.94 -23.05
CA ASN A 5 2.76 78.53 -22.23
C ASN A 5 3.53 79.76 -21.74
N CYS A 6 4.07 79.71 -20.52
CA CYS A 6 5.02 80.71 -20.01
C CYS A 6 6.43 80.45 -20.55
N GLU A 7 7.35 81.35 -20.22
CA GLU A 7 8.78 81.22 -20.54
C GLU A 7 9.42 79.96 -19.92
N HIS A 8 8.87 79.43 -18.84
CA HIS A 8 9.28 78.17 -18.20
C HIS A 8 8.79 76.90 -18.92
N GLY A 9 8.20 77.01 -20.12
CA GLY A 9 7.75 75.86 -20.91
C GLY A 9 6.47 75.16 -20.40
N ILE A 10 5.89 75.63 -19.30
CA ILE A 10 4.67 75.10 -18.68
C ILE A 10 3.48 75.99 -19.07
N LYS A 11 2.26 75.45 -19.08
CA LYS A 11 1.05 76.28 -19.26
C LYS A 11 0.94 77.35 -18.17
N LYS A 12 0.69 78.61 -18.54
CA LYS A 12 0.64 79.77 -17.61
C LYS A 12 -0.24 79.52 -16.38
N THR A 13 -1.36 78.81 -16.55
CA THR A 13 -2.31 78.46 -15.48
C THR A 13 -1.74 77.55 -14.39
N TYR A 14 -0.68 76.79 -14.68
CA TYR A 14 -0.05 75.84 -13.77
C TYR A 14 1.40 76.22 -13.40
N CYS A 15 1.87 77.40 -13.79
CA CYS A 15 3.21 77.86 -13.46
C CYS A 15 3.19 78.68 -12.17
N LYS A 16 3.79 78.15 -11.10
CA LYS A 16 3.90 78.84 -9.80
C LYS A 16 4.69 80.16 -9.92
N GLU A 17 5.79 80.14 -10.66
CA GLU A 17 6.68 81.30 -10.88
C GLU A 17 5.99 82.45 -11.63
N CYS A 18 4.98 82.13 -12.44
CA CYS A 18 4.15 83.13 -13.12
C CYS A 18 2.83 83.44 -12.40
N GLY A 19 2.65 83.00 -11.14
CA GLY A 19 1.44 83.25 -10.34
C GLY A 19 0.19 82.48 -10.80
N GLY A 20 0.34 81.36 -11.51
CA GLY A 20 -0.76 80.56 -12.02
C GLY A 20 -1.59 79.88 -10.91
N GLY A 21 -2.87 80.25 -10.78
CA GLY A 21 -3.75 79.77 -9.71
C GLY A 21 -4.34 78.35 -9.87
N GLY A 22 -3.88 77.57 -10.85
CA GLY A 22 -4.44 76.26 -11.20
C GLY A 22 -3.95 75.07 -10.36
N LEU A 23 -2.87 75.25 -9.58
CA LEU A 23 -2.34 74.25 -8.65
C LEU A 23 -2.81 74.54 -7.22
N CYS A 24 -3.06 73.50 -6.42
CA CYS A 24 -3.29 73.64 -4.98
C CYS A 24 -1.96 73.78 -4.22
N GLU A 25 -2.04 73.90 -2.89
CA GLU A 25 -0.88 73.90 -2.01
C GLU A 25 -0.03 72.62 -2.11
N HIS A 26 -0.63 71.50 -2.51
CA HIS A 26 0.03 70.20 -2.73
C HIS A 26 0.67 70.03 -4.12
N ASP A 27 0.90 71.11 -4.88
CA ASP A 27 1.54 71.06 -6.21
C ASP A 27 0.79 70.25 -7.29
N ILE A 28 -0.49 69.97 -7.06
CA ILE A 28 -1.34 69.19 -7.96
C ILE A 28 -2.44 70.11 -8.52
N PRO A 29 -2.92 69.91 -9.77
CA PRO A 29 -4.07 70.65 -10.28
C PRO A 29 -5.26 70.58 -9.32
N LYS A 30 -5.85 71.72 -8.95
CA LYS A 30 -6.91 71.81 -7.92
C LYS A 30 -8.07 70.86 -8.19
N SER A 31 -8.44 70.65 -9.46
CA SER A 31 -9.51 69.74 -9.86
C SER A 31 -9.21 68.26 -9.61
N ARG A 32 -7.95 67.86 -9.42
CA ARG A 32 -7.49 66.48 -9.24
C ARG A 32 -6.90 66.20 -7.86
N CYS A 33 -6.78 67.21 -7.00
CA CYS A 33 -6.25 67.04 -5.66
C CYS A 33 -7.30 66.34 -4.78
N LYS A 34 -6.94 65.17 -4.24
CA LYS A 34 -7.83 64.43 -3.33
C LYS A 34 -8.03 65.16 -1.99
N GLU A 35 -6.96 65.74 -1.46
CA GLU A 35 -6.96 66.41 -0.15
C GLU A 35 -7.75 67.73 -0.18
N CYS A 36 -7.79 68.41 -1.33
CA CYS A 36 -8.59 69.63 -1.51
C CYS A 36 -10.02 69.35 -2.05
N GLY A 37 -10.46 68.09 -2.12
CA GLY A 37 -11.79 67.74 -2.62
C GLY A 37 -12.02 68.10 -4.10
N GLY A 38 -10.98 67.97 -4.93
CA GLY A 38 -10.99 68.39 -6.33
C GLY A 38 -12.18 67.84 -7.12
N THR A 39 -12.79 68.69 -7.95
CA THR A 39 -14.07 68.42 -8.64
C THR A 39 -14.07 67.19 -9.55
N ALA A 40 -12.90 66.72 -10.00
CA ALA A 40 -12.76 65.52 -10.83
C ALA A 40 -12.59 64.22 -10.01
N ILE A 41 -12.49 64.29 -8.68
CA ILE A 41 -12.36 63.15 -7.77
C ILE A 41 -13.73 62.85 -7.13
N CYS A 42 -14.12 61.59 -7.04
CA CYS A 42 -15.34 61.18 -6.34
C CYS A 42 -15.08 60.95 -4.84
N GLU A 43 -16.14 60.70 -4.07
CA GLU A 43 -16.06 60.37 -2.65
C GLU A 43 -15.17 59.14 -2.35
N HIS A 44 -15.03 58.21 -3.30
CA HIS A 44 -14.12 57.06 -3.21
C HIS A 44 -12.64 57.42 -3.43
N GLY A 45 -12.30 58.69 -3.60
CA GLY A 45 -10.92 59.16 -3.81
C GLY A 45 -10.33 58.78 -5.17
N ARG A 46 -11.17 58.39 -6.14
CA ARG A 46 -10.77 58.03 -7.52
C ARG A 46 -11.27 59.11 -8.48
N SER A 47 -10.64 59.21 -9.66
CA SER A 47 -11.18 60.06 -10.74
C SER A 47 -12.61 59.63 -11.08
N LYS A 48 -13.57 60.57 -11.12
CA LYS A 48 -14.99 60.33 -11.47
C LYS A 48 -15.14 59.59 -12.80
N TYR A 49 -14.24 59.84 -13.76
CA TYR A 49 -14.24 59.15 -15.05
C TYR A 49 -13.90 57.65 -14.93
N HIS A 50 -13.02 57.28 -13.98
CA HIS A 50 -12.52 55.91 -13.75
C HIS A 50 -13.02 55.28 -12.44
N CYS A 51 -14.07 55.81 -11.82
CA CYS A 51 -14.62 55.21 -10.61
C CYS A 51 -15.71 54.20 -10.98
N LYS A 52 -15.42 52.91 -10.83
CA LYS A 52 -16.39 51.84 -11.06
C LYS A 52 -17.61 51.97 -10.15
N ASP A 53 -17.37 52.30 -8.89
CA ASP A 53 -18.40 52.37 -7.84
C ASP A 53 -19.36 53.56 -8.05
N CYS A 54 -18.91 54.62 -8.74
CA CYS A 54 -19.75 55.75 -9.17
C CYS A 54 -20.28 55.61 -10.61
N GLY A 55 -20.12 54.46 -11.27
CA GLY A 55 -20.54 54.27 -12.66
C GLY A 55 -19.78 55.15 -13.67
N GLY A 56 -18.50 55.42 -13.41
CA GLY A 56 -17.67 56.32 -14.21
C GLY A 56 -17.69 56.03 -15.71
N VAL A 57 -17.71 57.09 -16.52
CA VAL A 57 -17.95 57.06 -17.98
C VAL A 57 -16.98 56.13 -18.76
N ALA A 58 -15.81 55.81 -18.20
CA ALA A 58 -14.86 54.85 -18.78
C ALA A 58 -15.35 53.40 -18.79
N TYR A 59 -16.31 53.04 -17.92
CA TYR A 59 -16.85 51.70 -17.79
C TYR A 59 -18.13 51.55 -18.63
N CYS A 60 -18.34 50.37 -19.20
CA CYS A 60 -19.60 50.01 -19.83
C CYS A 60 -20.58 49.40 -18.82
N LEU A 61 -21.81 49.16 -19.27
CA LEU A 61 -22.87 48.50 -18.49
C LEU A 61 -22.45 47.09 -18.00
N HIS A 62 -21.47 46.46 -18.68
CA HIS A 62 -20.89 45.17 -18.28
C HIS A 62 -19.75 45.29 -17.26
N ASN A 63 -19.60 46.44 -16.59
CA ASN A 63 -18.62 46.67 -15.53
C ASN A 63 -17.14 46.45 -15.94
N LYS A 64 -16.86 46.51 -17.25
CA LYS A 64 -15.53 46.47 -17.87
C LYS A 64 -15.20 47.85 -18.43
N LEU A 65 -13.92 48.20 -18.57
CA LEU A 65 -13.54 49.41 -19.33
C LEU A 65 -14.07 49.27 -20.77
N LYS A 66 -14.71 50.32 -21.31
CA LYS A 66 -15.34 50.30 -22.65
C LYS A 66 -14.40 49.77 -23.74
N GLN A 67 -13.13 50.19 -23.69
CA GLN A 67 -12.08 49.76 -24.64
C GLN A 67 -11.76 48.26 -24.58
N ASN A 68 -12.04 47.58 -23.46
CA ASN A 68 -11.73 46.17 -23.19
C ASN A 68 -12.98 45.28 -23.16
N CYS A 69 -14.16 45.82 -23.46
CA CYS A 69 -15.40 45.07 -23.40
C CYS A 69 -15.73 44.48 -24.77
N LYS A 70 -15.68 43.14 -24.89
CA LYS A 70 -16.07 42.40 -26.10
C LYS A 70 -17.51 42.74 -26.53
N GLU A 71 -18.45 42.68 -25.60
CA GLU A 71 -19.89 42.91 -25.84
C GLU A 71 -20.19 44.35 -26.28
N CYS A 72 -19.29 45.31 -26.02
CA CYS A 72 -19.41 46.69 -26.48
C CYS A 72 -18.53 47.00 -27.71
N GLY A 73 -17.89 46.00 -28.33
CA GLY A 73 -16.98 46.21 -29.47
C GLY A 73 -15.73 47.01 -29.12
N GLY A 74 -15.24 46.91 -27.88
CA GLY A 74 -14.08 47.67 -27.40
C GLY A 74 -12.86 47.49 -28.30
N GLY A 75 -12.32 48.60 -28.82
CA GLY A 75 -11.29 48.59 -29.86
C GLY A 75 -9.97 47.91 -29.47
N SER A 76 -9.73 47.64 -28.18
CA SER A 76 -8.55 46.90 -27.71
C SER A 76 -8.68 45.38 -27.82
N ILE A 77 -9.86 44.85 -28.13
CA ILE A 77 -10.11 43.42 -28.37
C ILE A 77 -10.18 43.19 -29.89
N CYS A 78 -9.58 42.11 -30.37
CA CYS A 78 -9.72 41.69 -31.76
C CYS A 78 -10.84 40.65 -31.91
N GLU A 79 -11.17 40.29 -33.15
CA GLU A 79 -12.19 39.28 -33.48
C GLU A 79 -11.91 37.89 -32.87
N HIS A 80 -10.65 37.62 -32.49
CA HIS A 80 -10.22 36.38 -31.83
C HIS A 80 -10.35 36.41 -30.30
N ASP A 81 -11.10 37.35 -29.73
CA ASP A 81 -11.30 37.55 -28.28
C ASP A 81 -10.03 37.77 -27.45
N LYS A 82 -8.93 38.11 -28.13
CA LYS A 82 -7.63 38.42 -27.51
C LYS A 82 -7.42 39.93 -27.53
N VAL A 83 -6.59 40.42 -26.61
CA VAL A 83 -6.12 41.82 -26.68
C VAL A 83 -5.40 42.02 -28.02
N ARG A 84 -5.88 42.95 -28.84
CA ARG A 84 -5.49 43.13 -30.25
C ARG A 84 -3.98 43.28 -30.42
N THR A 85 -3.32 44.02 -29.54
CA THR A 85 -1.85 44.21 -29.55
C THR A 85 -1.05 42.94 -29.24
N ARG A 86 -1.69 41.92 -28.66
CA ARG A 86 -1.08 40.62 -28.26
C ARG A 86 -1.66 39.43 -29.04
N CYS A 87 -2.52 39.66 -30.03
CA CYS A 87 -3.09 38.59 -30.81
C CYS A 87 -2.14 38.18 -31.93
N LYS A 88 -1.73 36.90 -31.95
CA LYS A 88 -0.83 36.36 -32.99
C LYS A 88 -1.52 36.34 -34.36
N GLU A 89 -2.80 35.97 -34.41
CA GLU A 89 -3.58 35.89 -35.66
C GLU A 89 -3.80 37.27 -36.30
N CYS A 90 -3.84 38.35 -35.50
CA CYS A 90 -3.97 39.72 -35.99
C CYS A 90 -2.63 40.45 -36.17
N GLY A 91 -1.48 39.77 -36.04
CA GLY A 91 -0.17 40.42 -36.13
C GLY A 91 0.09 41.48 -35.06
N GLY A 92 -0.46 41.29 -33.86
CA GLY A 92 -0.50 42.28 -32.78
C GLY A 92 0.85 42.97 -32.56
N GLY A 93 0.86 44.31 -32.66
CA GLY A 93 2.10 45.12 -32.73
C GLY A 93 3.05 45.03 -31.52
N SER A 94 2.64 44.40 -30.42
CA SER A 94 3.50 44.11 -29.25
C SER A 94 4.24 42.77 -29.34
N LEU A 95 3.93 41.92 -30.32
CA LEU A 95 4.61 40.65 -30.59
C LEU A 95 5.72 40.82 -31.63
N CYS A 96 6.81 40.09 -31.49
CA CYS A 96 7.80 39.93 -32.55
C CYS A 96 7.45 38.76 -33.47
N GLU A 97 8.24 38.56 -34.53
CA GLU A 97 8.11 37.44 -35.48
C GLU A 97 8.13 36.05 -34.80
N HIS A 98 8.84 35.92 -33.67
CA HIS A 98 8.89 34.71 -32.85
C HIS A 98 7.63 34.47 -31.99
N GLY A 99 6.60 35.32 -32.12
CA GLY A 99 5.34 35.23 -31.37
C GLY A 99 5.46 35.53 -29.87
N LYS A 100 6.63 35.99 -29.42
CA LYS A 100 6.88 36.46 -28.05
C LYS A 100 6.64 37.97 -27.98
N GLY A 101 6.30 38.51 -26.81
CA GLY A 101 6.25 39.97 -26.64
C GLY A 101 7.62 40.59 -26.95
N LYS A 102 7.67 41.68 -27.73
CA LYS A 102 8.92 42.31 -28.22
C LYS A 102 9.93 42.58 -27.11
N SER A 103 9.47 43.08 -25.95
CA SER A 103 10.34 43.34 -24.79
C SER A 103 10.87 42.08 -24.10
N GLN A 104 10.24 40.92 -24.31
CA GLN A 104 10.56 39.64 -23.66
C GLN A 104 11.17 38.59 -24.60
N CYS A 105 11.39 38.92 -25.87
CA CYS A 105 12.07 38.03 -26.80
C CYS A 105 13.59 38.20 -26.70
N LYS A 106 14.28 37.13 -26.30
CA LYS A 106 15.76 37.11 -26.26
C LYS A 106 16.36 37.21 -27.67
N GLU A 107 15.77 36.49 -28.63
CA GLU A 107 16.23 36.45 -30.03
C GLU A 107 16.12 37.82 -30.72
N CYS A 108 15.16 38.65 -30.33
CA CYS A 108 15.01 40.02 -30.86
C CYS A 108 15.73 41.10 -30.02
N GLY A 109 16.58 40.73 -29.06
CA GLY A 109 17.24 41.70 -28.18
C GLY A 109 16.25 42.50 -27.32
N GLY A 110 15.13 41.90 -26.93
CA GLY A 110 14.06 42.57 -26.20
C GLY A 110 14.56 43.27 -24.93
N SER A 111 14.00 44.45 -24.64
CA SER A 111 14.47 45.36 -23.58
C SER A 111 14.57 44.75 -22.16
N SER A 112 13.94 43.61 -21.91
CA SER A 112 14.06 42.86 -20.65
C SER A 112 15.37 42.10 -20.50
N TYR A 113 16.17 41.94 -21.57
CA TYR A 113 17.47 41.27 -21.55
C TYR A 113 18.60 42.29 -21.63
N CYS A 114 19.69 42.04 -20.91
CA CYS A 114 20.93 42.81 -21.05
C CYS A 114 21.78 42.28 -22.21
N GLU A 115 22.86 42.98 -22.51
CA GLU A 115 23.89 42.53 -23.46
C GLU A 115 24.49 41.17 -23.08
N HIS A 116 24.52 40.82 -21.80
CA HIS A 116 24.94 39.49 -21.31
C HIS A 116 23.93 38.36 -21.59
N GLY A 117 22.82 38.63 -22.29
CA GLY A 117 21.81 37.64 -22.66
C GLY A 117 21.00 37.07 -21.49
N LYS A 118 21.13 37.65 -20.29
CA LYS A 118 20.33 37.38 -19.08
C LYS A 118 19.21 38.40 -18.96
N ARG A 119 18.16 38.10 -18.19
CA ARG A 119 17.13 39.10 -17.88
C ARG A 119 17.75 40.21 -17.02
N LYS A 120 17.60 41.49 -17.40
CA LYS A 120 18.20 42.65 -16.71
C LYS A 120 17.97 42.64 -15.20
N ARG A 121 16.74 42.32 -14.77
CA ARG A 121 16.35 42.21 -13.35
C ARG A 121 17.21 41.22 -12.55
N PHE A 122 17.81 40.22 -13.19
CA PHE A 122 18.57 39.14 -12.54
C PHE A 122 20.02 39.05 -13.02
N CYS A 123 20.54 40.06 -13.71
CA CYS A 123 21.93 40.07 -14.16
C CYS A 123 22.81 40.72 -13.08
N VAL A 124 23.77 39.96 -12.57
CA VAL A 124 24.75 40.45 -11.58
C VAL A 124 25.54 41.61 -12.19
N ASP A 125 26.04 41.42 -13.40
CA ASP A 125 26.88 42.38 -14.13
C ASP A 125 26.16 43.70 -14.46
N CYS A 126 24.82 43.73 -14.39
CA CYS A 126 24.02 44.93 -14.63
C CYS A 126 23.38 45.49 -13.35
N GLY A 127 23.73 44.98 -12.16
CA GLY A 127 23.13 45.41 -10.89
C GLY A 127 21.62 45.16 -10.84
N GLY A 128 21.16 44.01 -11.35
CA GLY A 128 19.74 43.71 -11.49
C GLY A 128 18.95 43.83 -10.18
N SER A 129 17.83 44.59 -10.22
CA SER A 129 17.00 44.89 -9.05
C SER A 129 16.30 43.69 -8.37
N GLY A 130 16.39 42.50 -8.95
CA GLY A 130 15.92 41.24 -8.35
C GLY A 130 17.01 40.43 -7.68
N LEU A 131 18.22 40.98 -7.54
CA LEU A 131 19.34 40.39 -6.83
C LEU A 131 19.56 41.16 -5.52
N CYS A 132 20.00 40.46 -4.48
CA CYS A 132 20.54 41.13 -3.29
C CYS A 132 21.91 41.74 -3.58
N GLU A 133 22.45 42.48 -2.62
CA GLU A 133 23.82 43.00 -2.64
C GLU A 133 24.89 41.90 -2.86
N HIS A 134 24.60 40.65 -2.47
CA HIS A 134 25.45 39.48 -2.71
C HIS A 134 25.26 38.84 -4.10
N GLY A 135 24.53 39.47 -5.00
CA GLY A 135 24.34 39.01 -6.39
C GLY A 135 23.43 37.78 -6.55
N GLN A 136 22.70 37.38 -5.50
CA GLN A 136 21.81 36.20 -5.52
C GLN A 136 20.34 36.61 -5.42
N GLN A 137 19.44 35.86 -6.07
CA GLN A 137 17.99 36.06 -5.89
C GLN A 137 17.51 35.60 -4.51
N LYS A 138 18.22 34.65 -3.89
CA LYS A 138 17.93 34.07 -2.57
C LYS A 138 19.23 33.68 -1.85
N CYS A 139 19.89 34.65 -1.23
CA CYS A 139 21.07 34.48 -0.37
C CYS A 139 20.69 33.93 1.00
N ARG A 140 21.48 33.04 1.61
CA ARG A 140 21.25 32.66 3.02
C ARG A 140 21.41 33.84 3.96
N GLU A 141 22.40 34.71 3.72
CA GLU A 141 22.73 35.83 4.60
C GLU A 141 21.59 36.85 4.68
N CYS A 142 21.02 37.27 3.55
CA CYS A 142 19.91 38.24 3.56
C CYS A 142 18.56 37.62 3.96
N PHE A 143 18.44 36.28 4.00
CA PHE A 143 17.21 35.58 4.38
C PHE A 143 17.34 34.80 5.71
N LYS A 144 18.42 35.02 6.47
CA LYS A 144 18.71 34.30 7.73
C LYS A 144 17.57 34.41 8.75
N GLN A 145 16.91 35.57 8.80
CA GLN A 145 15.76 35.80 9.69
C GLN A 145 14.53 34.92 9.38
N LEU A 146 14.43 34.43 8.15
CA LEU A 146 13.33 33.58 7.67
C LEU A 146 13.64 32.08 7.74
N LEU A 147 14.89 31.71 8.06
CA LEU A 147 15.34 30.33 8.23
C LEU A 147 15.32 29.94 9.72
N CYS A 148 14.99 28.69 10.02
CA CYS A 148 15.15 28.14 11.36
C CYS A 148 16.55 27.52 11.55
N GLU A 149 16.84 27.03 12.75
CA GLU A 149 18.09 26.33 13.08
C GLU A 149 18.36 25.09 12.20
N HIS A 150 17.31 24.52 11.59
CA HIS A 150 17.41 23.39 10.66
C HIS A 150 17.69 23.80 9.21
N ASP A 151 18.13 25.04 8.96
CA ASP A 151 18.47 25.56 7.63
C ASP A 151 17.31 25.52 6.60
N LYS A 152 16.07 25.38 7.10
CA LYS A 152 14.82 25.41 6.32
C LYS A 152 14.07 26.70 6.62
N TYR A 153 13.21 27.14 5.70
CA TYR A 153 12.30 28.27 5.98
C TYR A 153 11.43 27.96 7.20
N LYS A 154 11.31 28.89 8.14
CA LYS A 154 10.49 28.76 9.37
C LYS A 154 9.04 28.35 9.06
N SER A 155 8.51 28.82 7.93
CA SER A 155 7.18 28.48 7.43
C SER A 155 7.00 27.01 7.02
N SER A 156 8.09 26.37 6.56
CA SER A 156 8.10 25.06 5.90
C SER A 156 9.00 24.05 6.61
N CYS A 157 9.50 24.35 7.80
CA CYS A 157 10.24 23.39 8.61
C CYS A 157 9.28 22.52 9.42
N ARG A 158 9.29 21.21 9.16
CA ARG A 158 8.50 20.24 9.93
C ARG A 158 8.99 20.12 11.37
N ASP A 159 10.30 20.17 11.57
CA ASP A 159 10.96 20.00 12.86
C ASP A 159 10.67 21.18 13.82
N CYS A 160 10.39 22.37 13.27
CA CYS A 160 9.98 23.56 14.02
C CYS A 160 8.46 23.79 14.05
N GLY A 161 7.64 22.84 13.56
CA GLY A 161 6.19 23.02 13.50
C GLY A 161 5.73 24.19 12.63
N GLY A 162 6.45 24.46 11.53
CA GLY A 162 6.17 25.59 10.64
C GLY A 162 4.70 25.66 10.22
N TYR A 163 4.14 26.87 10.11
CA TYR A 163 2.69 27.10 10.03
C TYR A 163 1.98 26.40 8.87
N GLN A 164 2.71 25.94 7.85
CA GLN A 164 2.19 25.16 6.72
C GLN A 164 1.80 23.72 7.08
N PHE A 165 2.34 23.16 8.16
CA PHE A 165 2.00 21.83 8.64
C PHE A 165 0.93 21.90 9.73
N CYS A 166 0.05 20.89 9.77
CA CYS A 166 -0.84 20.68 10.91
C CYS A 166 -0.19 19.79 11.97
N GLU A 167 -0.88 19.61 13.08
CA GLU A 167 -0.53 18.66 14.16
C GLU A 167 -0.27 17.23 13.67
N HIS A 168 -0.89 16.82 12.55
CA HIS A 168 -0.66 15.52 11.90
C HIS A 168 0.64 15.46 11.08
N ASN A 169 1.51 16.47 11.18
CA ASN A 169 2.75 16.62 10.39
C ASN A 169 2.54 16.62 8.85
N LYS A 170 1.29 16.79 8.38
CA LYS A 170 0.93 16.90 6.97
C LYS A 170 0.77 18.37 6.60
N ILE A 171 0.96 18.73 5.33
CA ILE A 171 0.69 20.10 4.87
C ILE A 171 -0.82 20.37 5.03
N LYS A 172 -1.19 21.43 5.75
CA LYS A 172 -2.59 21.77 6.13
C LYS A 172 -3.57 21.64 4.97
N GLN A 173 -3.19 22.17 3.81
CA GLN A 173 -4.04 22.22 2.61
C GLN A 173 -4.42 20.84 2.05
N ILE A 174 -3.62 19.80 2.30
CA ILE A 174 -3.82 18.43 1.81
C ILE A 174 -4.04 17.43 2.94
N CYS A 175 -4.17 17.88 4.19
CA CYS A 175 -4.44 16.98 5.29
C CYS A 175 -5.91 16.60 5.32
N LYS A 176 -6.20 15.29 5.21
CA LYS A 176 -7.57 14.77 5.30
C LYS A 176 -8.17 14.96 6.69
N GLU A 177 -7.39 14.73 7.75
CA GLU A 177 -7.85 14.88 9.14
C GLU A 177 -8.21 16.33 9.48
N CYS A 178 -7.55 17.31 8.86
CA CYS A 178 -7.85 18.74 9.06
C CYS A 178 -8.86 19.32 8.06
N GLY A 179 -9.49 18.49 7.22
CA GLY A 179 -10.41 18.97 6.17
C GLY A 179 -9.74 19.94 5.18
N GLY A 180 -8.46 19.72 4.85
CA GLY A 180 -7.67 20.65 4.04
C GLY A 180 -8.37 21.04 2.73
N ILE A 181 -8.24 22.30 2.31
CA ILE A 181 -9.02 22.89 1.18
C ILE A 181 -8.87 22.12 -0.14
N SER A 182 -7.77 21.40 -0.32
CA SER A 182 -7.45 20.63 -1.52
C SER A 182 -8.02 19.22 -1.48
N ILE A 183 -8.65 18.80 -0.39
CA ILE A 183 -9.34 17.52 -0.24
C ILE A 183 -10.82 17.70 -0.60
N CYS A 184 -11.36 16.81 -1.42
CA CYS A 184 -12.80 16.78 -1.70
C CYS A 184 -13.57 15.95 -0.67
N GLU A 185 -14.89 15.99 -0.73
CA GLU A 185 -15.79 15.16 0.09
C GLU A 185 -15.47 13.65 0.03
N HIS A 186 -14.90 13.18 -1.08
CA HIS A 186 -14.46 11.79 -1.25
C HIS A 186 -13.14 11.45 -0.52
N GLY A 187 -12.58 12.38 0.26
CA GLY A 187 -11.33 12.20 0.99
C GLY A 187 -10.07 12.09 0.11
N LYS A 188 -10.17 12.44 -1.17
CA LYS A 188 -9.06 12.47 -2.15
C LYS A 188 -8.67 13.91 -2.44
N GLN A 189 -7.44 14.14 -2.93
CA GLN A 189 -7.08 15.46 -3.45
C GLN A 189 -7.98 15.81 -4.65
N LYS A 190 -8.60 17.00 -4.63
CA LYS A 190 -9.54 17.52 -5.64
C LYS A 190 -9.01 17.34 -7.06
N SER A 191 -7.75 17.69 -7.29
CA SER A 191 -7.09 17.57 -8.60
C SER A 191 -6.97 16.13 -9.11
N ARG A 192 -6.95 15.13 -8.22
CA ARG A 192 -6.78 13.70 -8.53
C ARG A 192 -8.05 12.87 -8.33
N CYS A 193 -9.16 13.49 -7.94
CA CYS A 193 -10.40 12.78 -7.70
C CYS A 193 -11.16 12.57 -9.03
N LYS A 194 -11.36 11.31 -9.41
CA LYS A 194 -12.17 10.94 -10.59
C LYS A 194 -13.61 11.45 -10.45
N ASN A 195 -14.22 11.27 -9.28
CA ASN A 195 -15.62 11.64 -9.03
C ASN A 195 -15.84 13.16 -9.04
N CYS A 196 -14.79 13.96 -8.80
CA CYS A 196 -14.88 15.43 -8.85
C CYS A 196 -14.43 16.01 -10.20
N GLY A 197 -14.16 15.16 -11.21
CA GLY A 197 -13.60 15.61 -12.49
C GLY A 197 -12.26 16.34 -12.32
N GLY A 198 -11.44 15.93 -11.34
CA GLY A 198 -10.21 16.63 -10.97
C GLY A 198 -9.31 16.85 -12.18
N GLY A 199 -8.76 18.06 -12.33
CA GLY A 199 -8.02 18.46 -13.55
C GLY A 199 -6.80 17.61 -13.91
N SER A 200 -6.29 16.76 -13.00
CA SER A 200 -5.23 15.78 -13.32
C SER A 200 -5.76 14.47 -13.91
N ILE A 201 -7.08 14.29 -14.00
CA ILE A 201 -7.75 13.11 -14.56
C ILE A 201 -8.16 13.44 -15.99
N CYS A 202 -7.87 12.53 -16.93
CA CYS A 202 -8.35 12.62 -18.31
C CYS A 202 -9.76 12.04 -18.42
N ASP A 203 -10.36 12.21 -19.60
CA ASP A 203 -11.71 11.74 -19.88
C ASP A 203 -11.78 10.19 -19.85
N HIS A 204 -10.64 9.51 -20.01
CA HIS A 204 -10.50 8.06 -19.81
C HIS A 204 -10.44 7.63 -18.32
N GLY A 205 -10.63 8.55 -17.38
CA GLY A 205 -10.61 8.28 -15.93
C GLY A 205 -9.24 7.90 -15.36
N LYS A 206 -8.16 8.05 -16.14
CA LYS A 206 -6.76 7.83 -15.74
C LYS A 206 -6.10 9.18 -15.39
N GLN A 207 -5.00 9.17 -14.65
CA GLN A 207 -4.20 10.40 -14.50
C GLN A 207 -3.63 10.81 -15.86
N ARG A 208 -3.79 12.07 -16.27
CA ARG A 208 -3.39 12.61 -17.58
C ARG A 208 -1.94 12.28 -17.92
N THR A 209 -1.04 12.40 -16.94
CA THR A 209 0.40 12.11 -17.10
C THR A 209 0.71 10.64 -17.37
N LEU A 210 -0.19 9.72 -17.00
CA LEU A 210 -0.04 8.27 -17.09
C LEU A 210 -0.96 7.63 -18.13
N CYS A 211 -1.78 8.43 -18.84
CA CYS A 211 -2.73 7.91 -19.80
C CYS A 211 -2.06 7.74 -21.17
N ALA A 212 -1.95 6.50 -21.67
CA ALA A 212 -1.36 6.22 -22.97
C ALA A 212 -2.20 6.83 -24.11
N GLU A 213 -3.53 6.73 -24.00
CA GLU A 213 -4.50 7.27 -24.97
C GLU A 213 -4.41 8.81 -25.08
N CYS A 214 -4.01 9.51 -24.01
CA CYS A 214 -3.78 10.96 -24.03
C CYS A 214 -2.33 11.36 -24.37
N GLY A 215 -1.45 10.41 -24.67
CA GLY A 215 -0.02 10.69 -24.84
C GLY A 215 0.64 11.23 -23.57
N GLY A 216 0.23 10.73 -22.40
CA GLY A 216 0.66 11.22 -21.10
C GLY A 216 2.17 11.32 -20.97
N SER A 217 2.66 12.40 -20.34
CA SER A 217 4.09 12.74 -20.32
C SER A 217 5.02 11.68 -19.71
N GLN A 218 4.50 10.75 -18.92
CA GLN A 218 5.25 9.63 -18.34
C GLN A 218 5.21 8.35 -19.17
N ILE A 219 4.44 8.32 -20.26
CA ILE A 219 4.39 7.21 -21.20
C ILE A 219 5.42 7.45 -22.30
N CYS A 220 6.20 6.43 -22.63
CA CYS A 220 7.16 6.49 -23.72
C CYS A 220 6.50 6.11 -25.06
N LYS A 221 7.25 6.27 -26.15
CA LYS A 221 6.81 5.84 -27.50
C LYS A 221 6.45 4.35 -27.59
N HIS A 222 6.93 3.51 -26.68
CA HIS A 222 6.61 2.08 -26.60
C HIS A 222 5.36 1.77 -25.75
N ASN A 223 4.53 2.77 -25.43
CA ASN A 223 3.34 2.64 -24.56
C ASN A 223 3.62 2.06 -23.16
N LYS A 224 4.88 2.09 -22.72
CA LYS A 224 5.31 1.70 -21.37
C LYS A 224 5.56 2.97 -20.55
N ARG A 225 5.48 2.86 -19.22
CA ARG A 225 5.96 3.95 -18.34
C ARG A 225 7.45 4.16 -18.58
N LYS A 226 7.88 5.41 -18.83
CA LYS A 226 9.28 5.80 -19.10
C LYS A 226 10.25 5.22 -18.06
N THR A 227 9.87 5.25 -16.78
CA THR A 227 10.67 4.73 -15.68
C THR A 227 10.96 3.22 -15.77
N TYR A 228 10.06 2.43 -16.37
CA TYR A 228 10.17 0.97 -16.47
C TYR A 228 10.62 0.48 -17.86
N CYS A 229 10.79 1.39 -18.82
CA CYS A 229 11.10 1.02 -20.20
C CYS A 229 12.62 0.91 -20.40
N LEU A 230 13.14 -0.31 -20.54
CA LEU A 230 14.56 -0.57 -20.81
C LEU A 230 15.03 0.10 -22.11
N GLU A 231 14.20 0.04 -23.16
CA GLU A 231 14.46 0.66 -24.47
C GLU A 231 14.54 2.20 -24.40
N CYS A 232 14.06 2.81 -23.32
CA CYS A 232 14.18 4.25 -23.06
C CYS A 232 15.21 4.59 -21.96
N GLY A 233 16.00 3.61 -21.51
CA GLY A 233 16.95 3.80 -20.40
C GLY A 233 16.26 4.01 -19.04
N GLY A 234 15.04 3.49 -18.86
CA GLY A 234 14.27 3.62 -17.63
C GLY A 234 14.97 2.96 -16.43
N GLY A 235 15.24 3.75 -15.39
CA GLY A 235 16.04 3.32 -14.23
C GLY A 235 15.36 2.35 -13.25
N ALA A 236 14.09 1.97 -13.44
CA ALA A 236 13.40 1.08 -12.50
C ALA A 236 13.73 -0.41 -12.70
N ARG A 237 14.14 -0.83 -13.90
CA ARG A 237 14.58 -2.20 -14.19
C ARG A 237 16.11 -2.26 -14.35
N CYS A 238 16.72 -3.37 -13.93
CA CYS A 238 18.11 -3.67 -14.26
C CYS A 238 18.20 -4.41 -15.59
N GLU A 239 19.42 -4.61 -16.07
CA GLU A 239 19.72 -5.43 -17.25
C GLU A 239 19.22 -6.87 -17.13
N HIS A 240 19.14 -7.42 -15.92
CA HIS A 240 18.56 -8.74 -15.64
C HIS A 240 17.02 -8.79 -15.75
N GLY A 241 16.37 -7.74 -16.23
CA GLY A 241 14.91 -7.65 -16.39
C GLY A 241 14.11 -7.55 -15.08
N LYS A 242 14.77 -7.67 -13.92
CA LYS A 242 14.19 -7.51 -12.57
C LYS A 242 14.06 -6.03 -12.22
N ILE A 243 13.16 -5.70 -11.29
CA ILE A 243 13.13 -4.34 -10.67
C ILE A 243 14.45 -4.16 -9.92
N ARG A 244 15.17 -3.03 -10.13
CA ARG A 244 16.52 -2.83 -9.57
C ARG A 244 16.60 -3.10 -8.07
N GLY A 245 15.64 -2.59 -7.30
CA GLY A 245 15.56 -2.82 -5.85
C GLY A 245 15.43 -4.31 -5.45
N ASN A 246 14.88 -5.15 -6.34
CA ASN A 246 14.64 -6.57 -6.11
C ASN A 246 15.59 -7.48 -6.91
N CYS A 247 16.64 -6.93 -7.52
CA CYS A 247 17.64 -7.73 -8.22
C CYS A 247 18.78 -8.09 -7.28
N ARG A 248 18.92 -9.38 -6.95
CA ARG A 248 20.01 -9.90 -6.10
C ARG A 248 21.37 -9.66 -6.75
N ASP A 249 21.44 -9.90 -8.05
CA ASP A 249 22.65 -9.80 -8.88
C ASP A 249 23.15 -8.34 -8.97
N CYS A 250 22.26 -7.36 -8.85
CA CYS A 250 22.60 -5.93 -8.81
C CYS A 250 22.72 -5.36 -7.37
N GLY A 251 22.71 -6.19 -6.33
CA GLY A 251 22.74 -5.71 -4.94
C GLY A 251 21.53 -4.84 -4.59
N GLY A 252 20.35 -5.20 -5.10
CA GLY A 252 19.12 -4.42 -4.97
C GLY A 252 18.80 -4.04 -3.52
N SER A 253 18.29 -2.82 -3.34
CA SER A 253 18.04 -2.21 -2.03
C SER A 253 17.11 -3.00 -1.10
N SER A 254 16.34 -3.95 -1.62
CA SER A 254 15.44 -4.83 -0.87
C SER A 254 16.16 -5.96 -0.13
N PHE A 255 17.41 -6.27 -0.49
CA PHE A 255 18.23 -7.28 0.18
C PHE A 255 19.14 -6.63 1.24
N CYS A 256 19.38 -7.35 2.33
CA CYS A 256 20.38 -6.97 3.32
C CYS A 256 21.76 -7.59 2.99
N GLN A 257 22.77 -7.26 3.80
CA GLN A 257 24.10 -7.84 3.69
C GLN A 257 24.12 -9.38 3.82
N HIS A 258 23.15 -9.97 4.53
CA HIS A 258 22.98 -11.43 4.66
C HIS A 258 22.31 -12.06 3.43
N ASN A 259 22.15 -11.30 2.34
CA ASN A 259 21.60 -11.77 1.07
C ASN A 259 20.16 -12.34 1.18
N ARG A 260 19.42 -11.87 2.20
CA ARG A 260 18.01 -12.15 2.46
C ARG A 260 17.21 -10.86 2.25
N TYR A 261 15.91 -10.96 1.98
CA TYR A 261 15.05 -9.77 1.97
C TYR A 261 15.10 -9.07 3.32
N LYS A 262 15.31 -7.74 3.35
CA LYS A 262 15.36 -6.93 4.58
C LYS A 262 14.13 -7.15 5.45
N THR A 263 12.96 -7.28 4.85
CA THR A 263 11.69 -7.53 5.55
C THR A 263 11.67 -8.88 6.28
N SER A 264 12.40 -9.87 5.79
CA SER A 264 12.39 -11.25 6.29
C SER A 264 13.69 -11.66 6.99
N CYS A 265 14.68 -10.76 7.09
CA CYS A 265 15.94 -11.07 7.75
C CYS A 265 15.81 -10.87 9.26
N LYS A 266 15.88 -11.96 10.03
CA LYS A 266 15.79 -11.92 11.50
C LYS A 266 16.94 -11.12 12.12
N GLU A 267 18.16 -11.32 11.62
CA GLU A 267 19.39 -10.64 12.07
C GLU A 267 19.35 -9.11 11.84
N CYS A 268 18.61 -8.64 10.82
CA CYS A 268 18.43 -7.21 10.56
C CYS A 268 17.18 -6.63 11.24
N GLY A 269 16.47 -7.38 12.09
CA GLY A 269 15.20 -6.94 12.68
C GLY A 269 14.11 -6.71 11.63
N GLY A 270 14.09 -7.52 10.57
CA GLY A 270 13.16 -7.40 9.46
C GLY A 270 11.70 -7.37 9.93
N SER A 271 10.87 -6.56 9.26
CA SER A 271 9.50 -6.27 9.68
C SER A 271 8.58 -7.48 9.86
N LYS A 272 8.91 -8.64 9.28
CA LYS A 272 8.22 -9.93 9.46
C LYS A 272 8.36 -10.49 10.88
N TRP A 273 9.47 -10.21 11.56
CA TRP A 273 9.77 -10.75 12.88
C TRP A 273 9.29 -9.81 13.98
N CYS A 274 8.71 -10.35 15.04
CA CYS A 274 8.37 -9.59 16.24
C CYS A 274 9.54 -9.53 17.22
N ILE A 275 9.39 -8.73 18.27
CA ILE A 275 10.37 -8.65 19.37
C ILE A 275 10.57 -10.00 20.09
N HIS A 276 9.59 -10.91 20.01
CA HIS A 276 9.66 -12.26 20.56
C HIS A 276 10.42 -13.25 19.65
N GLY A 277 11.03 -12.76 18.56
CA GLY A 277 11.81 -13.60 17.64
C GLY A 277 11.01 -14.61 16.81
N LYS A 278 9.67 -14.52 16.86
CA LYS A 278 8.71 -15.28 16.03
C LYS A 278 8.25 -14.42 14.85
N ASP A 279 7.76 -15.06 13.79
CA ASP A 279 7.04 -14.35 12.74
C ASP A 279 5.76 -13.75 13.33
N LYS A 280 5.55 -12.45 13.11
CA LYS A 280 4.40 -11.69 13.62
C LYS A 280 3.07 -12.35 13.29
N GLN A 281 2.96 -13.03 12.14
CA GLN A 281 1.72 -13.64 11.71
C GLN A 281 1.31 -14.86 12.54
N TYR A 282 2.24 -15.43 13.31
CA TYR A 282 2.04 -16.65 14.12
C TYR A 282 2.35 -16.43 15.61
N CYS A 283 2.61 -15.19 16.03
CA CYS A 283 3.01 -14.89 17.39
C CYS A 283 1.78 -14.59 18.26
N LYS A 284 1.52 -15.42 19.29
CA LYS A 284 0.42 -15.20 20.25
C LYS A 284 0.46 -13.83 20.90
N THR A 285 1.62 -13.45 21.44
CA THR A 285 1.82 -12.15 22.10
C THR A 285 1.71 -10.95 21.16
N CYS A 286 1.66 -11.17 19.84
CA CYS A 286 1.43 -10.12 18.85
C CYS A 286 0.09 -10.28 18.13
N ASP A 287 -0.82 -11.11 18.65
CA ASP A 287 -2.12 -11.44 18.07
C ASP A 287 -2.00 -11.82 16.59
N GLY A 288 -1.09 -12.76 16.33
CA GLY A 288 -0.79 -13.24 14.98
C GLY A 288 -2.04 -13.71 14.26
N LYS A 289 -2.25 -13.19 13.05
CA LYS A 289 -3.45 -13.45 12.23
C LYS A 289 -3.74 -14.91 11.88
N TYR A 290 -2.73 -15.80 11.97
CA TYR A 290 -2.88 -17.23 11.64
C TYR A 290 -3.07 -18.12 12.87
N LEU A 291 -3.22 -17.54 14.06
CA LEU A 291 -3.53 -18.30 15.26
C LEU A 291 -4.93 -18.89 15.18
N CYS A 292 -5.13 -19.96 15.95
CA CYS A 292 -6.44 -20.56 16.16
C CYS A 292 -7.42 -19.49 16.64
N LYS A 293 -8.63 -19.50 16.08
CA LYS A 293 -9.69 -18.57 16.47
C LYS A 293 -10.10 -18.70 17.94
N ASN A 294 -9.82 -19.84 18.57
CA ASN A 294 -10.10 -20.03 20.00
C ASN A 294 -9.06 -19.28 20.85
N GLU A 295 -9.50 -18.31 21.66
CA GLU A 295 -8.65 -17.36 22.39
C GLU A 295 -7.63 -18.02 23.33
N TRP A 296 -8.00 -19.17 23.89
CA TRP A 296 -7.16 -19.93 24.82
C TRP A 296 -6.13 -20.82 24.09
N CYS A 297 -6.25 -20.98 22.76
CA CYS A 297 -5.43 -21.87 21.97
C CYS A 297 -4.24 -21.11 21.34
N GLU A 298 -3.03 -21.63 21.55
CA GLU A 298 -1.80 -21.04 20.97
C GLU A 298 -1.40 -21.67 19.63
N THR A 299 -2.17 -22.66 19.16
CA THR A 299 -1.92 -23.38 17.92
C THR A 299 -2.33 -22.55 16.70
N ILE A 300 -1.88 -22.96 15.53
CA ILE A 300 -2.23 -22.33 14.24
C ILE A 300 -3.64 -22.76 13.81
N GLY A 301 -4.40 -21.80 13.30
CA GLY A 301 -5.72 -22.02 12.71
C GLY A 301 -5.61 -22.57 11.29
N ASN A 302 -6.55 -23.42 10.90
CA ASN A 302 -6.60 -24.01 9.57
C ASN A 302 -7.85 -23.53 8.82
N THR A 303 -7.69 -23.13 7.56
CA THR A 303 -8.79 -22.64 6.73
C THR A 303 -9.88 -23.69 6.48
N LYS A 304 -9.52 -24.98 6.37
CA LYS A 304 -10.47 -26.12 6.29
C LYS A 304 -11.38 -26.19 7.52
N TYR A 305 -10.84 -25.80 8.68
CA TYR A 305 -11.52 -25.81 9.97
C TYR A 305 -11.91 -24.38 10.39
N GLU A 306 -12.20 -23.50 9.41
CA GLU A 306 -12.69 -22.13 9.62
C GLU A 306 -11.84 -21.26 10.56
N GLY A 307 -10.52 -21.46 10.53
CA GLY A 307 -9.57 -20.74 11.37
C GLY A 307 -9.37 -21.33 12.76
N PHE A 308 -10.01 -22.44 13.11
CA PHE A 308 -9.67 -23.23 14.29
C PHE A 308 -8.54 -24.22 13.98
N CYS A 309 -7.79 -24.62 15.00
CA CYS A 309 -6.97 -25.83 14.92
C CYS A 309 -7.90 -27.06 14.97
N VAL A 310 -7.43 -28.23 14.50
CA VAL A 310 -8.24 -29.45 14.42
C VAL A 310 -8.87 -29.80 15.78
N ALA A 311 -8.07 -29.78 16.85
CA ALA A 311 -8.54 -30.10 18.19
C ALA A 311 -9.61 -29.13 18.69
N CYS A 312 -9.42 -27.82 18.53
CA CYS A 312 -10.44 -26.84 18.92
C CYS A 312 -11.68 -26.90 18.04
N PHE A 313 -11.53 -27.28 16.76
CA PHE A 313 -12.68 -27.43 15.87
C PHE A 313 -13.56 -28.61 16.31
N VAL A 314 -12.95 -29.78 16.51
CA VAL A 314 -13.62 -31.04 16.86
C VAL A 314 -14.27 -30.98 18.24
N ASN A 315 -13.59 -30.39 19.22
CA ASN A 315 -14.10 -30.32 20.59
C ASN A 315 -15.05 -29.14 20.84
N ASN A 316 -15.34 -28.32 19.82
CA ASN A 316 -16.32 -27.25 19.94
C ASN A 316 -17.73 -27.79 19.59
N PRO A 317 -18.68 -27.78 20.54
CA PRO A 317 -20.05 -28.21 20.29
C PRO A 317 -20.73 -27.50 19.11
N GLU A 318 -20.40 -26.22 18.86
CA GLU A 318 -20.96 -25.44 17.74
C GLU A 318 -20.53 -25.95 16.35
N ASN A 319 -19.50 -26.80 16.29
CA ASN A 319 -18.97 -27.32 15.03
C ASN A 319 -19.48 -28.73 14.69
N GLN A 320 -20.30 -29.37 15.55
CA GLN A 320 -20.71 -30.77 15.36
C GLN A 320 -21.37 -31.05 14.00
N ASP A 321 -22.21 -30.13 13.52
CA ASP A 321 -22.92 -30.28 12.25
C ASP A 321 -22.11 -29.87 11.01
N LYS A 322 -20.88 -29.36 11.20
CA LYS A 322 -20.10 -28.79 10.09
C LYS A 322 -19.58 -29.88 9.15
N PRO A 323 -19.47 -29.61 7.83
CA PRO A 323 -19.00 -30.58 6.86
C PRO A 323 -17.63 -31.20 7.19
N ALA A 324 -16.73 -30.44 7.83
CA ALA A 324 -15.41 -30.92 8.22
C ALA A 324 -15.44 -32.00 9.33
N MET A 325 -16.54 -32.12 10.09
CA MET A 325 -16.76 -33.20 11.06
C MET A 325 -17.21 -34.51 10.42
N ARG A 326 -17.84 -34.45 9.24
CA ARG A 326 -18.46 -35.63 8.58
C ARG A 326 -17.49 -36.79 8.33
N ASN A 327 -16.21 -36.48 8.15
CA ASN A 327 -15.16 -37.46 7.86
C ASN A 327 -14.08 -37.53 8.96
N TYR A 328 -14.35 -36.98 10.16
CA TYR A 328 -13.37 -37.01 11.24
C TYR A 328 -13.25 -38.43 11.81
N LYS A 329 -12.01 -38.97 11.81
CA LYS A 329 -11.67 -40.32 12.30
C LYS A 329 -12.50 -41.45 11.67
N THR A 330 -12.98 -41.30 10.44
CA THR A 330 -13.89 -42.27 9.83
C THR A 330 -13.24 -43.63 9.58
N LYS A 331 -11.97 -43.67 9.13
CA LYS A 331 -11.29 -44.95 8.86
C LYS A 331 -10.83 -45.59 10.17
N GLU A 332 -10.25 -44.79 11.07
CA GLU A 332 -9.93 -45.20 12.45
C GLU A 332 -11.15 -45.86 13.12
N LYS A 333 -12.31 -45.21 13.10
CA LYS A 333 -13.54 -45.74 13.70
C LYS A 333 -14.01 -47.05 13.06
N ASP A 334 -13.97 -47.18 11.73
CA ASP A 334 -14.35 -48.43 11.06
C ASP A 334 -13.43 -49.60 11.46
N VAL A 335 -12.13 -49.36 11.61
CA VAL A 335 -11.18 -50.37 12.11
C VAL A 335 -11.50 -50.71 13.56
N VAL A 336 -11.63 -49.72 14.44
CA VAL A 336 -11.96 -49.89 15.87
C VAL A 336 -13.24 -50.70 16.04
N ASP A 337 -14.31 -50.34 15.34
CA ASP A 337 -15.61 -51.01 15.42
C ASP A 337 -15.49 -52.48 14.96
N ARG A 338 -14.75 -52.77 13.88
CA ARG A 338 -14.56 -54.14 13.38
C ARG A 338 -13.75 -55.02 14.31
N ILE A 339 -12.69 -54.49 14.92
CA ILE A 339 -11.84 -55.25 15.84
C ILE A 339 -12.60 -55.54 17.13
N THR A 340 -13.23 -54.52 17.73
CA THR A 340 -13.99 -54.68 18.97
C THR A 340 -15.21 -55.59 18.82
N GLN A 341 -15.87 -55.61 17.65
CA GLN A 341 -16.95 -56.56 17.35
C GLN A 341 -16.47 -57.99 17.08
N THR A 342 -15.21 -58.18 16.68
CA THR A 342 -14.64 -59.52 16.43
C THR A 342 -14.13 -60.14 17.72
N PHE A 343 -13.43 -59.37 18.54
CA PHE A 343 -12.77 -59.83 19.77
C PHE A 343 -13.55 -59.40 21.02
N THR A 344 -14.84 -59.76 21.08
CA THR A 344 -15.76 -59.37 22.17
C THR A 344 -15.45 -60.00 23.52
N ALA A 345 -14.67 -61.09 23.53
CA ALA A 345 -14.22 -61.75 24.75
C ALA A 345 -13.19 -60.92 25.55
N PHE A 346 -12.61 -59.89 24.93
CA PHE A 346 -11.56 -59.07 25.51
C PHE A 346 -12.04 -57.63 25.79
N THR A 347 -11.47 -57.02 26.82
CA THR A 347 -11.76 -55.62 27.17
C THR A 347 -10.80 -54.69 26.43
N TRP A 348 -11.27 -54.12 25.33
CA TRP A 348 -10.51 -53.12 24.56
C TRP A 348 -10.64 -51.73 25.16
N VAL A 349 -9.52 -51.02 25.28
CA VAL A 349 -9.48 -49.59 25.58
C VAL A 349 -9.36 -48.83 24.25
N ALA A 350 -10.47 -48.22 23.83
CA ALA A 350 -10.55 -47.35 22.65
C ALA A 350 -10.82 -45.90 23.09
N ASP A 351 -10.00 -44.94 22.62
CA ASP A 351 -10.14 -43.49 22.83
C ASP A 351 -10.35 -43.01 24.29
N LYS A 352 -9.98 -43.83 25.28
CA LYS A 352 -9.94 -43.46 26.72
C LYS A 352 -8.49 -43.32 27.18
N LYS A 353 -8.24 -42.34 28.06
CA LYS A 353 -6.96 -42.27 28.78
C LYS A 353 -6.78 -43.54 29.61
N VAL A 354 -5.61 -44.16 29.52
CA VAL A 354 -5.24 -45.30 30.38
C VAL A 354 -5.28 -44.83 31.84
N GLN A 355 -5.98 -45.57 32.69
CA GLN A 355 -6.01 -45.31 34.13
C GLN A 355 -4.59 -45.52 34.67
N ASP A 356 -4.05 -44.52 35.38
CA ASP A 356 -2.69 -44.48 35.97
C ASP A 356 -1.49 -44.18 35.04
N GLY A 357 -1.71 -43.80 33.77
CA GLY A 357 -0.64 -43.31 32.88
C GLY A 357 -0.33 -41.82 33.05
N CYS A 358 0.95 -41.45 33.19
CA CYS A 358 1.38 -40.04 33.27
C CYS A 358 1.28 -39.34 31.90
N SER A 359 1.19 -40.12 30.80
CA SER A 359 1.12 -39.59 29.44
C SER A 359 -0.30 -39.13 29.03
N ARG A 360 -0.39 -37.95 28.40
CA ARG A 360 -1.63 -37.39 27.82
C ARG A 360 -2.16 -38.17 26.59
N ARG A 361 -1.57 -39.31 26.24
CA ARG A 361 -1.78 -40.01 24.96
C ARG A 361 -2.92 -41.03 25.04
N ARG A 362 -3.56 -41.25 23.89
CA ARG A 362 -4.69 -42.16 23.67
C ARG A 362 -4.32 -43.09 22.52
N PRO A 363 -4.02 -44.37 22.76
CA PRO A 363 -3.90 -45.35 21.68
C PRO A 363 -5.26 -45.53 20.99
N ASP A 364 -5.27 -45.83 19.69
CA ASP A 364 -6.53 -46.04 18.95
C ASP A 364 -7.23 -47.30 19.44
N LEU A 365 -6.46 -48.38 19.66
CA LEU A 365 -6.87 -49.57 20.41
C LEU A 365 -5.74 -50.04 21.32
N LEU A 366 -6.07 -50.38 22.56
CA LEU A 366 -5.18 -51.06 23.49
C LEU A 366 -5.88 -52.29 24.09
N LEU A 367 -5.15 -53.39 24.14
CA LEU A 367 -5.52 -54.62 24.80
C LEU A 367 -4.43 -55.02 25.80
N ASP A 368 -4.81 -55.19 27.06
CA ASP A 368 -3.94 -55.67 28.13
C ASP A 368 -4.19 -57.17 28.35
N MET A 369 -3.19 -58.00 28.07
CA MET A 369 -3.25 -59.46 28.25
C MET A 369 -2.69 -59.92 29.60
N GLY A 370 -2.31 -58.98 30.48
CA GLY A 370 -1.57 -59.24 31.71
C GLY A 370 -0.09 -59.52 31.46
N SER A 371 0.23 -60.45 30.54
CA SER A 371 1.60 -60.85 30.17
C SER A 371 2.32 -59.82 29.30
N HIS A 372 1.62 -59.25 28.34
CA HIS A 372 2.10 -58.24 27.40
C HIS A 372 0.93 -57.36 26.96
N ILE A 373 1.23 -56.27 26.26
CA ILE A 373 0.23 -55.28 25.84
C ILE A 373 0.25 -55.20 24.32
N ILE A 374 -0.93 -55.24 23.70
CA ILE A 374 -1.10 -55.07 22.26
C ILE A 374 -1.72 -53.70 22.01
N ILE A 375 -1.04 -52.89 21.20
CA ILE A 375 -1.49 -51.55 20.79
C ILE A 375 -1.65 -51.56 19.28
N VAL A 376 -2.83 -51.19 18.79
CA VAL A 376 -3.05 -50.97 17.34
C VAL A 376 -3.12 -49.47 17.09
N GLU A 377 -2.26 -48.97 16.20
CA GLU A 377 -2.24 -47.57 15.72
C GLU A 377 -2.78 -47.54 14.29
N VAL A 378 -3.82 -46.74 14.03
CA VAL A 378 -4.40 -46.56 12.69
C VAL A 378 -3.82 -45.30 12.06
N ASP A 379 -2.79 -45.49 11.24
CA ASP A 379 -1.96 -44.40 10.72
C ASP A 379 -2.54 -43.81 9.41
N GLU A 380 -3.59 -43.00 9.53
CA GLU A 380 -4.16 -42.28 8.38
C GLU A 380 -3.14 -41.31 7.73
N ASN A 381 -3.02 -41.35 6.41
CA ASN A 381 -2.14 -40.53 5.55
C ASN A 381 -0.63 -40.69 5.76
N LYS A 382 -0.16 -41.82 6.30
CA LYS A 382 1.27 -42.09 6.58
C LYS A 382 1.95 -40.89 7.20
N HIS A 383 1.91 -40.75 8.52
CA HIS A 383 2.64 -39.69 9.23
C HIS A 383 4.10 -39.58 8.72
N THR A 384 4.36 -38.61 7.84
CA THR A 384 5.66 -38.38 7.21
C THR A 384 6.58 -37.52 8.07
N ASP A 385 6.14 -37.13 9.27
CA ASP A 385 6.97 -36.47 10.27
C ASP A 385 7.64 -37.51 11.18
N TYR A 386 8.56 -38.28 10.59
CA TYR A 386 9.49 -39.11 11.35
C TYR A 386 10.67 -38.23 11.82
N ASP A 387 10.42 -37.38 12.81
CA ASP A 387 11.51 -36.89 13.67
C ASP A 387 11.86 -38.05 14.62
N CYS A 388 12.73 -38.92 14.12
CA CYS A 388 13.21 -40.20 14.69
C CYS A 388 13.81 -40.09 16.11
N SER A 389 13.88 -38.88 16.67
CA SER A 389 14.32 -38.62 18.05
C SER A 389 13.19 -38.66 19.09
N CYS A 390 11.94 -38.43 18.69
CA CYS A 390 10.80 -38.35 19.62
C CYS A 390 10.04 -39.67 19.81
N GLU A 391 9.98 -40.55 18.80
CA GLU A 391 9.35 -41.89 18.90
C GLU A 391 10.02 -42.78 19.95
N ASN A 392 11.35 -42.82 20.00
CA ASN A 392 12.08 -43.65 20.97
C ASN A 392 11.93 -43.14 22.41
N LYS A 393 11.90 -41.81 22.60
CA LYS A 393 11.65 -41.20 23.92
C LYS A 393 10.21 -41.45 24.37
N ARG A 394 9.26 -41.40 23.42
CA ARG A 394 7.82 -41.74 23.55
C ARG A 394 7.57 -43.21 23.93
N LEU A 395 8.30 -44.13 23.33
CA LEU A 395 8.21 -45.58 23.59
C LEU A 395 8.75 -45.93 24.98
N MET A 396 9.82 -45.26 25.40
CA MET A 396 10.39 -45.42 26.75
C MET A 396 9.46 -44.89 27.85
N GLU A 397 8.76 -43.77 27.62
CA GLU A 397 7.80 -43.20 28.58
C GLU A 397 6.58 -44.13 28.80
N LEU A 398 6.06 -44.78 27.75
CA LEU A 398 4.97 -45.77 27.86
C LEU A 398 5.43 -47.05 28.58
N SER A 399 6.66 -47.51 28.33
CA SER A 399 7.23 -48.68 29.01
C SER A 399 7.42 -48.44 30.52
N GLN A 400 7.78 -47.22 30.92
CA GLN A 400 7.89 -46.82 32.34
C GLN A 400 6.54 -46.83 33.06
N ASP A 401 5.47 -46.38 32.40
CA ASP A 401 4.11 -46.36 32.97
C ASP A 401 3.48 -47.77 33.10
N LEU A 402 3.96 -48.76 32.35
CA LEU A 402 3.34 -50.10 32.23
C LEU A 402 4.14 -51.23 32.91
N GLN A 403 5.01 -50.89 33.86
CA GLN A 403 5.84 -51.82 34.65
C GLN A 403 6.80 -52.67 33.80
N HIS A 404 7.34 -52.13 32.70
CA HIS A 404 8.24 -52.85 31.78
C HIS A 404 7.62 -54.09 31.11
N ARG A 405 6.30 -54.18 31.05
CA ARG A 405 5.65 -55.26 30.31
C ARG A 405 5.97 -55.15 28.81
N PRO A 406 6.21 -56.29 28.12
CA PRO A 406 6.41 -56.31 26.68
C PRO A 406 5.25 -55.66 25.92
N ILE A 407 5.55 -54.83 24.92
CA ILE A 407 4.55 -54.10 24.12
C ILE A 407 4.67 -54.48 22.65
N VAL A 408 3.55 -54.82 22.04
CA VAL A 408 3.42 -55.10 20.61
C VAL A 408 2.65 -53.96 19.95
N PHE A 409 3.30 -53.22 19.06
CA PHE A 409 2.69 -52.20 18.21
C PHE A 409 2.31 -52.79 16.86
N ILE A 410 1.03 -52.75 16.52
CA ILE A 410 0.53 -53.09 15.19
C ILE A 410 0.11 -51.79 14.51
N ARG A 411 0.95 -51.31 13.59
CA ARG A 411 0.68 -50.14 12.77
C ARG A 411 -0.11 -50.54 11.54
N PHE A 412 -1.32 -50.04 11.40
CA PHE A 412 -2.21 -50.36 10.30
C PHE A 412 -2.47 -49.12 9.45
N ASN A 413 -1.98 -49.10 8.21
CA ASN A 413 -2.21 -48.01 7.28
C ASN A 413 -3.50 -48.25 6.46
N PRO A 414 -4.57 -47.44 6.65
CA PRO A 414 -5.82 -47.60 5.92
C PRO A 414 -5.78 -46.96 4.52
N ASP A 415 -4.70 -46.29 4.15
CA ASP A 415 -4.56 -45.50 2.92
C ASP A 415 -3.89 -46.25 1.76
N ASP A 416 -3.46 -45.50 0.76
CA ASP A 416 -2.65 -46.04 -0.32
C ASP A 416 -1.25 -46.39 0.19
N TYR A 417 -0.65 -47.40 -0.42
CA TYR A 417 0.68 -47.86 -0.06
C TYR A 417 1.40 -48.49 -1.24
N THR A 418 2.70 -48.69 -1.09
CA THR A 418 3.52 -49.31 -2.14
C THR A 418 3.83 -50.72 -1.70
N ASN A 419 3.36 -51.72 -2.45
CA ASN A 419 3.62 -53.11 -2.09
C ASN A 419 5.11 -53.48 -2.30
N GLN A 420 5.47 -54.71 -1.92
CA GLN A 420 6.84 -55.22 -2.06
C GLN A 420 7.35 -55.25 -3.51
N ASP A 421 6.45 -55.29 -4.49
CA ASP A 421 6.77 -55.25 -5.93
C ASP A 421 6.95 -53.81 -6.46
N GLY A 422 6.87 -52.79 -5.60
CA GLY A 422 6.97 -51.38 -5.99
C GLY A 422 5.69 -50.82 -6.63
N ILE A 423 4.58 -51.56 -6.60
CA ILE A 423 3.30 -51.15 -7.19
C ILE A 423 2.50 -50.33 -6.18
N LEU A 424 2.00 -49.17 -6.62
CA LEU A 424 1.10 -48.34 -5.83
C LEU A 424 -0.30 -48.97 -5.73
N VAL A 425 -0.63 -49.46 -4.55
CA VAL A 425 -1.97 -49.93 -4.19
C VAL A 425 -2.78 -48.74 -3.67
N LYS A 426 -3.78 -48.31 -4.45
CA LYS A 426 -4.64 -47.17 -4.09
C LYS A 426 -5.52 -47.46 -2.87
N SER A 427 -5.82 -46.43 -2.09
CA SER A 427 -6.72 -46.48 -0.92
C SER A 427 -8.08 -47.09 -1.27
N CYS A 428 -8.59 -47.94 -0.36
CA CYS A 428 -9.94 -48.50 -0.46
C CYS A 428 -11.02 -47.42 -0.26
N TRP A 429 -10.66 -46.30 0.35
CA TRP A 429 -11.55 -45.22 0.75
C TRP A 429 -11.63 -44.11 -0.29
N LYS A 430 -12.84 -43.60 -0.53
CA LYS A 430 -13.06 -42.47 -1.45
C LYS A 430 -14.22 -41.59 -0.96
N LEU A 431 -14.11 -40.29 -1.22
CA LEU A 431 -15.22 -39.35 -1.03
C LEU A 431 -16.33 -39.60 -2.07
N ASN A 432 -17.56 -39.75 -1.61
CA ASN A 432 -18.73 -39.82 -2.47
C ASN A 432 -19.18 -38.41 -2.94
N LYS A 433 -20.22 -38.34 -3.77
CA LYS A 433 -20.76 -37.08 -4.31
C LYS A 433 -21.27 -36.12 -3.21
N LEU A 434 -21.60 -36.65 -2.03
CA LEU A 434 -22.05 -35.88 -0.86
C LEU A 434 -20.89 -35.49 0.07
N GLY A 435 -19.65 -35.80 -0.31
CA GLY A 435 -18.45 -35.51 0.48
C GLY A 435 -18.26 -36.42 1.69
N VAL A 436 -18.88 -37.60 1.72
CA VAL A 436 -18.72 -38.59 2.79
C VAL A 436 -17.69 -39.64 2.39
N MET A 437 -16.76 -39.95 3.29
CA MET A 437 -15.74 -40.98 3.11
C MET A 437 -16.39 -42.36 3.21
N GLN A 438 -16.21 -43.18 2.17
CA GLN A 438 -16.77 -44.54 2.13
C GLN A 438 -15.80 -45.49 1.43
N ILE A 439 -15.89 -46.77 1.76
CA ILE A 439 -15.17 -47.82 1.04
C ILE A 439 -15.77 -47.94 -0.37
N THR A 440 -14.91 -47.97 -1.39
CA THR A 440 -15.35 -48.11 -2.77
C THR A 440 -15.87 -49.53 -2.98
N LYS A 441 -17.05 -49.70 -3.60
CA LYS A 441 -17.66 -51.03 -3.85
C LYS A 441 -16.70 -52.02 -4.53
N THR A 442 -15.88 -51.55 -5.46
CA THR A 442 -14.88 -52.37 -6.17
C THR A 442 -13.67 -52.77 -5.32
N LYS A 443 -13.48 -52.14 -4.16
CA LYS A 443 -12.36 -52.35 -3.23
C LYS A 443 -12.81 -52.94 -1.89
N GLN A 444 -14.08 -53.32 -1.77
CA GLN A 444 -14.65 -53.85 -0.53
C GLN A 444 -13.99 -55.16 -0.11
N LYS A 445 -13.80 -56.08 -1.08
CA LYS A 445 -13.07 -57.34 -0.84
C LYS A 445 -11.63 -57.09 -0.39
N GLU A 446 -10.92 -56.16 -1.03
CA GLU A 446 -9.55 -55.80 -0.64
C GLU A 446 -9.52 -55.21 0.78
N TRP A 447 -10.48 -54.37 1.15
CA TRP A 447 -10.57 -53.84 2.51
C TRP A 447 -10.83 -54.94 3.55
N GLU A 448 -11.72 -55.87 3.24
CA GLU A 448 -11.99 -57.05 4.09
C GLU A 448 -10.73 -57.90 4.26
N GLU A 449 -9.95 -58.13 3.20
CA GLU A 449 -8.66 -58.83 3.26
C GLU A 449 -7.63 -58.09 4.14
N ARG A 450 -7.57 -56.75 4.06
CA ARG A 450 -6.69 -55.95 4.93
C ARG A 450 -7.08 -56.06 6.40
N ILE A 451 -8.38 -55.94 6.69
CA ILE A 451 -8.91 -56.09 8.06
C ILE A 451 -8.67 -57.52 8.57
N GLU A 452 -8.82 -58.53 7.74
CA GLU A 452 -8.57 -59.91 8.12
C GLU A 452 -7.09 -60.15 8.45
N THR A 453 -6.18 -59.56 7.68
CA THR A 453 -4.74 -59.58 8.00
C THR A 453 -4.45 -58.94 9.37
N LEU A 454 -5.09 -57.81 9.68
CA LEU A 454 -4.97 -57.17 10.99
C LEU A 454 -5.52 -58.07 12.11
N LYS A 455 -6.68 -58.70 11.91
CA LYS A 455 -7.27 -59.64 12.88
C LYS A 455 -6.36 -60.83 13.13
N GLN A 456 -5.80 -61.42 12.08
CA GLN A 456 -4.86 -62.54 12.18
C GLN A 456 -3.62 -62.12 12.98
N GLN A 457 -3.09 -60.92 12.76
CA GLN A 457 -1.96 -60.42 13.52
C GLN A 457 -2.29 -60.20 15.00
N ILE A 458 -3.48 -59.64 15.29
CA ILE A 458 -3.95 -59.48 16.67
C ILE A 458 -4.11 -60.85 17.34
N GLN A 459 -4.77 -61.80 16.68
CA GLN A 459 -4.96 -63.16 17.20
C GLN A 459 -3.62 -63.87 17.45
N TYR A 460 -2.67 -63.74 16.52
CA TYR A 460 -1.32 -64.28 16.69
C TYR A 460 -0.68 -63.78 17.99
N TRP A 461 -0.73 -62.47 18.27
CA TRP A 461 -0.13 -61.92 19.49
C TRP A 461 -0.93 -62.22 20.75
N ILE A 462 -2.26 -62.36 20.65
CA ILE A 462 -3.08 -62.89 21.75
C ILE A 462 -2.59 -64.28 22.17
N ASP A 463 -2.27 -65.14 21.19
CA ASP A 463 -1.86 -66.53 21.43
C ASP A 463 -0.37 -66.69 21.75
N ASN A 464 0.47 -65.72 21.36
CA ASN A 464 1.93 -65.81 21.43
C ASN A 464 2.52 -64.62 22.20
N PRO A 465 2.82 -64.74 23.50
CA PRO A 465 3.47 -63.67 24.25
C PRO A 465 4.91 -63.45 23.77
N THR A 466 5.39 -62.21 23.87
CA THR A 466 6.77 -61.84 23.55
C THR A 466 7.56 -61.49 24.80
N GLU A 467 8.86 -61.79 24.80
CA GLU A 467 9.80 -61.35 25.83
C GLU A 467 10.53 -60.06 25.44
N LYS A 468 10.43 -59.64 24.18
CA LYS A 468 11.03 -58.39 23.72
C LYS A 468 10.26 -57.21 24.29
N THR A 469 10.99 -56.21 24.78
CA THR A 469 10.38 -55.01 25.37
C THR A 469 9.42 -54.32 24.41
N ILE A 470 9.77 -54.23 23.12
CA ILE A 470 8.96 -53.62 22.07
C ILE A 470 9.06 -54.46 20.80
N GLU A 471 7.92 -54.78 20.20
CA GLU A 471 7.79 -55.31 18.84
C GLU A 471 6.96 -54.34 18.00
N ILE A 472 7.34 -54.13 16.73
CA ILE A 472 6.60 -53.26 15.80
C ILE A 472 6.28 -54.06 14.54
N ILE A 473 5.00 -54.13 14.19
CA ILE A 473 4.48 -54.76 12.99
C ILE A 473 3.82 -53.68 12.13
N GLU A 474 4.27 -53.55 10.90
CA GLU A 474 3.71 -52.60 9.93
C GLU A 474 2.87 -53.36 8.90
N LEU A 475 1.60 -52.98 8.80
CA LEU A 475 0.64 -53.55 7.85
C LEU A 475 0.26 -52.51 6.81
N PHE A 476 0.51 -52.84 5.53
CA PHE A 476 0.14 -52.05 4.35
C PHE A 476 0.85 -50.69 4.25
N TYR A 477 2.17 -50.66 4.45
CA TYR A 477 3.00 -49.45 4.46
C TYR A 477 3.64 -49.09 3.12
#